data_AF-A0A357MNI7-F1
#
_entry.id   AF-A0A357MNI7-F1
#
_cell.length_a   1.000
_cell.length_b   1.000
_cell.length_c   1.000
_cell.angle_alpha   90.00
_cell.angle_beta   90.00
_cell.angle_gamma   90.00
#
_symmetry.space_group_name_H-M   'P 1'
#
loop_
_entity.id
_entity.type
_entity.pdbx_description
1 polymer ?
#
loop_
_entity_poly.entity_id
_entity_poly.type
_entity_poly.pdbx_seq_one_letter_code
_entity_poly.pdbx_strand_id
1 'polypeptide(L)' 'MVGRELFLSEIRRRGFTAVENGDQIIVFCNAQPVRLLTAGRQTLSESLPTNPREDLRPGFR' A
#
# COMPACT_ATOMS: atom_id res chain seq x y z
N MET A 1 11.82 -0.25 -17.26
CA MET A 1 12.52 -1.01 -16.20
C MET A 1 12.90 -2.37 -16.75
N VAL A 2 14.19 -2.71 -16.76
CA VAL A 2 14.63 -4.08 -17.07
C VAL A 2 14.15 -5.00 -15.95
N GLY A 3 13.48 -6.11 -16.27
CA GLY A 3 12.99 -7.09 -15.28
C GLY A 3 11.49 -7.04 -14.96
N ARG A 4 10.74 -6.05 -15.48
CA ARG A 4 9.29 -5.95 -15.25
C ARG A 4 8.52 -7.14 -15.83
N GLU A 5 8.84 -7.61 -17.04
CA GLU A 5 8.19 -8.81 -17.60
C GLU A 5 8.47 -10.06 -16.76
N LEU A 6 9.72 -10.26 -16.31
CA LEU A 6 10.08 -11.42 -15.49
C LEU A 6 9.33 -11.40 -14.16
N PHE A 7 9.24 -10.24 -13.53
CA PHE A 7 8.46 -10.05 -12.31
C PHE A 7 6.97 -10.35 -12.50
N LEU A 8 6.35 -9.81 -13.57
CA LEU A 8 4.94 -10.06 -13.87
C LEU A 8 4.67 -11.54 -14.23
N SER A 9 5.62 -12.19 -14.91
CA SER A 9 5.56 -13.63 -15.19
C SER A 9 5.52 -14.45 -13.90
N GLU A 10 6.40 -14.13 -12.93
CA GLU A 10 6.43 -14.80 -11.64
C GLU A 10 5.17 -14.56 -10.81
N ILE A 11 4.62 -13.35 -10.84
CA ILE A 11 3.35 -13.02 -10.20
C ILE A 11 2.21 -13.86 -10.78
N ARG A 12 2.12 -13.92 -12.11
CA ARG A 12 1.13 -14.75 -12.80
C ARG A 12 1.30 -16.23 -12.45
N ARG A 13 2.54 -16.73 -12.44
CA ARG A 13 2.85 -18.13 -12.09
C ARG A 13 2.40 -18.51 -10.68
N ARG A 14 2.44 -17.56 -9.73
CA ARG A 14 2.03 -17.76 -8.34
C ARG A 14 0.54 -17.52 -8.08
N GLY A 15 -0.22 -17.07 -9.09
CA GLY A 15 -1.65 -16.75 -8.95
C GLY A 15 -1.91 -15.46 -8.16
N PHE A 16 -0.94 -14.55 -8.14
CA PHE A 16 -1.04 -13.26 -7.45
C PHE A 16 -1.49 -12.17 -8.41
N THR A 17 -2.00 -11.07 -7.84
CA THR A 17 -2.35 -9.86 -8.60
C THR A 17 -1.37 -8.74 -8.27
N ALA A 18 -0.82 -8.05 -9.27
CA ALA A 18 -0.05 -6.82 -9.09
C ALA A 18 -0.84 -5.61 -9.60
N VAL A 19 -0.78 -4.51 -8.86
CA VAL A 19 -1.34 -3.21 -9.22
C VAL A 19 -0.23 -2.17 -9.18
N GLU A 20 -0.13 -1.37 -10.23
CA GLU A 20 0.76 -0.21 -10.29
C GLU A 20 0.03 1.03 -9.77
N ASN A 21 0.61 1.72 -8.79
CA ASN A 21 0.06 2.92 -8.16
C ASN A 21 1.17 3.97 -7.98
N GLY A 22 1.21 4.98 -8.86
CA GLY A 22 2.36 5.87 -8.99
C GLY A 22 3.61 5.07 -9.37
N ASP A 23 4.72 5.30 -8.67
CA ASP A 23 5.99 4.59 -8.90
C ASP A 23 6.11 3.29 -8.07
N GLN A 24 5.01 2.83 -7.46
CA GLN A 24 4.98 1.64 -6.62
C GLN A 24 4.20 0.51 -7.28
N ILE A 25 4.66 -0.73 -7.04
CA ILE A 25 3.92 -1.94 -7.39
C ILE A 25 3.45 -2.62 -6.11
N ILE A 26 2.13 -2.77 -5.97
CA ILE A 26 1.48 -3.44 -4.85
C ILE A 26 1.12 -4.86 -5.29
N VAL A 27 1.50 -5.86 -4.50
CA VAL A 27 1.22 -7.29 -4.78
C VAL A 27 0.21 -7.84 -3.79
N PHE A 28 -0.90 -8.35 -4.31
CA PHE A 28 -1.90 -9.10 -3.57
C PHE A 28 -1.59 -10.59 -3.67
N CYS A 29 -1.22 -11.21 -2.55
CA CYS A 29 -0.84 -12.63 -2.47
C CYS A 29 -2.04 -13.60 -2.44
N ASN A 30 -3.26 -13.10 -2.63
CA ASN A 30 -4.45 -13.91 -2.76
C ASN A 30 -4.96 -13.85 -4.20
N ALA A 31 -5.70 -14.88 -4.61
CA ALA A 31 -6.29 -14.96 -5.95
C ALA A 31 -7.68 -14.28 -6.03
N GLN A 32 -8.02 -13.40 -5.07
CA GLN A 32 -9.29 -12.69 -5.09
C GLN A 32 -9.21 -11.46 -6.00
N PRO A 33 -10.32 -11.06 -6.64
CA PRO A 33 -10.34 -9.87 -7.48
C PRO A 33 -10.08 -8.61 -6.66
N VAL A 34 -9.23 -7.73 -7.18
CA VAL A 34 -9.01 -6.39 -6.60
C VAL A 34 -10.20 -5.49 -6.95
N ARG A 35 -10.83 -4.91 -5.92
CA ARG A 35 -11.90 -3.91 -6.07
C ARG A 35 -11.38 -2.56 -5.59
N LEU A 36 -11.47 -1.55 -6.44
CA LEU A 36 -11.18 -0.17 -6.03
C LEU A 36 -12.33 0.34 -5.17
N LEU A 37 -12.06 0.61 -3.90
CA LEU A 37 -13.01 1.23 -2.99
C LEU A 37 -12.58 2.69 -2.79
N THR A 38 -13.45 3.63 -3.11
CA THR A 38 -13.19 5.06 -2.95
C THR A 38 -13.95 5.56 -1.72
N ALA A 39 -13.26 5.72 -0.59
CA ALA A 39 -13.71 6.66 0.43
C ALA A 39 -13.37 8.08 -0.06
N GLY A 40 -14.11 9.11 0.35
CA GLY A 40 -13.82 10.50 -0.04
C GLY A 40 -12.34 10.86 0.13
N ARG A 41 -11.87 11.89 -0.59
CA ARG A 41 -10.47 12.34 -0.64
C ARG A 41 -9.77 12.19 0.72
N GLN A 42 -8.78 11.29 0.80
CA GLN A 42 -7.91 11.20 1.98
C GLN A 42 -7.30 12.57 2.21
N THR A 43 -7.70 13.23 3.29
CA THR A 43 -7.11 14.53 3.62
C THR A 43 -5.73 14.23 4.21
N LEU A 44 -4.71 15.02 3.89
CA LEU A 44 -3.34 14.80 4.38
C LEU A 44 -3.25 14.63 5.91
N SER A 45 -4.23 15.18 6.65
CA SER A 45 -4.39 14.98 8.10
C SER A 45 -4.70 13.54 8.51
N GLU A 46 -5.33 12.74 7.65
CA GLU A 46 -5.68 11.33 7.88
C GLU A 46 -4.54 10.38 7.50
N SER A 47 -3.60 10.84 6.66
CA SER A 47 -2.50 10.02 6.12
C SER A 47 -1.23 10.08 6.97
N LEU A 48 -1.16 11.00 7.94
CA LEU A 48 -0.06 11.03 8.90
C LEU A 48 -0.30 9.91 9.92
N PRO A 49 0.60 8.91 10.04
CA PRO A 49 0.56 8.04 11.20
C PRO A 49 0.70 8.93 12.44
N THR A 50 -0.31 8.98 13.31
CA THR A 50 -0.12 9.50 14.65
C THR A 50 0.94 8.62 15.29
N ASN A 51 2.14 9.16 15.47
CA ASN A 51 3.21 8.45 16.14
C ASN A 51 2.78 8.30 17.61
N PRO A 52 2.52 7.08 18.12
CA PRO A 52 2.05 6.91 19.50
C PRO A 52 3.08 7.37 20.53
N ARG A 53 4.34 7.62 20.10
CA ARG A 53 5.41 8.16 20.94
C ARG A 53 5.35 9.69 21.07
N GLU A 54 4.62 10.38 20.21
CA GLU A 54 4.46 11.85 20.27
C GLU A 54 3.38 12.26 21.28
N ASP A 55 2.42 11.35 21.52
CA ASP A 55 1.35 11.47 22.52
C ASP A 55 1.87 11.30 23.98
N LEU A 56 3.12 10.87 24.14
CA LEU A 56 3.82 10.66 25.42
C LEU A 56 4.80 11.79 25.75
N ARG A 57 4.45 13.05 25.47
CA ARG A 57 5.07 14.17 26.21
C ARG A 57 4.25 14.41 27.47
N PRO A 58 4.63 13.87 28.63
CA PRO A 58 4.06 14.34 29.87
C PRO A 58 4.47 15.80 30.02
N GLY A 59 3.48 16.68 30.11
CA GLY A 59 3.62 17.93 30.84
C GLY A 59 4.18 17.57 32.20
N PHE A 60 5.43 17.93 32.41
CA PHE A 60 6.10 17.90 33.70
C PHE A 60 5.45 18.96 34.59
N ARG A 61 4.36 18.59 35.25
CA ARG A 61 3.98 18.92 36.64
C ARG A 61 2.65 18.26 37.00
#